data_AF-A0A136LJM7-F1
#
_entry.id   AF-A0A136LJM7-F1
#
_cell.length_a   1.000
_cell.length_b   1.000
_cell.length_c   1.000
_cell.angle_alpha   90.00
_cell.angle_beta   90.00
_cell.angle_gamma   90.00
#
_symmetry.space_group_name_H-M   'P 1'
#
loop_
_entity.id
_entity.type
_entity.pdbx_description
1 polymer ?
#
loop_
_entity_poly.entity_id
_entity_poly.type
_entity_poly.pdbx_seq_one_letter_code
_entity_poly.pdbx_strand_id
1 'polypeptide(L)'
;MRLASLLILCACLFLAACGGAAEPTPAPTPAEVDTAPPSTPSELGVIAQTVAVPPRGELGYIDTSGTPGVPQPLQFDIVQLEIRSANSSESTIINISSDGTVLRNDVPVQVDPAAIETLRGMLDQINFFQIEGVFAGEGSVTQGNRYFLTVNGSTGSRMITADDQYTPSELLAIFTLIQSLGESAPVE
;
A
#
# COMPACT_ATOMS: atom_id res chain seq x y z
N MET A 1 -25.04 60.87 13.73
CA MET A 1 -24.45 61.90 14.61
C MET A 1 -24.44 61.38 16.04
N ARG A 2 -23.24 61.35 16.64
CA ARG A 2 -22.79 61.00 18.01
C ARG A 2 -21.50 60.20 17.85
N LEU A 3 -20.48 60.78 17.21
CA LEU A 3 -19.43 61.56 17.91
C LEU A 3 -19.06 60.87 19.24
N ALA A 4 -17.97 60.13 19.25
CA ALA A 4 -16.67 60.72 19.59
C ALA A 4 -16.62 61.10 21.07
N SER A 5 -16.36 60.12 21.94
CA SER A 5 -15.66 60.29 23.22
C SER A 5 -15.54 58.93 23.91
N LEU A 6 -14.62 58.08 23.46
CA LEU A 6 -13.75 57.32 24.38
C LEU A 6 -12.51 56.81 23.63
N LEU A 7 -11.96 57.69 22.81
CA LEU A 7 -10.53 57.73 22.55
C LEU A 7 -9.93 58.31 23.82
N ILE A 8 -9.26 57.48 24.62
CA ILE A 8 -8.22 57.80 25.63
C ILE A 8 -8.17 56.57 26.56
N LEU A 9 -6.98 55.99 26.70
CA LEU A 9 -6.58 55.02 27.74
C LEU A 9 -6.56 53.51 27.41
N CYS A 10 -6.10 53.13 26.21
CA CYS A 10 -5.34 51.88 26.08
C CYS A 10 -4.22 52.01 25.03
N ALA A 11 -3.59 53.18 25.03
CA ALA A 11 -2.29 53.41 24.44
C ALA A 11 -1.23 53.03 25.48
N CYS A 12 -0.87 51.75 25.55
CA CYS A 12 0.31 51.28 26.26
C CYS A 12 0.92 50.06 25.54
N LEU A 13 2.02 50.34 24.82
CA LEU A 13 3.20 49.47 24.73
C LEU A 13 3.15 48.27 23.78
N PHE A 14 2.97 48.54 22.48
CA PHE A 14 3.67 47.77 21.45
C PHE A 14 5.05 48.40 21.23
N LEU A 15 6.04 47.96 22.01
CA LEU A 15 7.45 48.31 21.84
C LEU A 15 8.29 47.03 22.00
N ALA A 16 8.45 46.30 20.91
CA ALA A 16 9.52 45.32 20.73
C ALA A 16 9.71 45.00 19.24
N ALA A 17 9.97 46.04 18.43
CA ALA A 17 10.56 45.85 17.10
C ALA A 17 12.07 45.71 17.29
N CYS A 18 12.54 44.49 17.53
CA CYS A 18 13.97 44.18 17.52
C CYS A 18 14.42 44.02 16.07
N GLY A 19 14.95 45.12 15.51
CA GLY A 19 15.79 45.05 14.32
C GLY A 19 17.10 44.38 14.67
N GLY A 20 17.21 43.09 14.38
CA GLY A 20 18.48 42.36 14.40
C GLY A 20 19.02 42.30 12.98
N ALA A 21 20.04 43.12 12.68
CA ALA A 21 20.82 42.99 11.48
C ALA A 21 21.46 41.58 11.44
N ALA A 22 21.28 40.87 10.33
CA ALA A 22 22.00 39.63 10.09
C ALA A 22 23.48 39.96 9.89
N GLU A 23 24.30 39.57 10.86
CA GLU A 23 25.76 39.64 10.81
C GLU A 23 26.27 38.59 9.81
N PRO A 24 27.21 38.93 8.89
CA PRO A 24 27.76 37.95 7.97
C PRO A 24 28.68 36.98 8.74
N THR A 25 28.28 35.72 8.80
CA THR A 25 29.13 34.62 9.27
C THR A 25 30.36 34.51 8.35
N PRO A 26 31.59 34.52 8.89
CA PRO A 26 32.78 34.26 8.09
C PRO A 26 32.75 32.81 7.57
N ALA A 27 33.05 32.65 6.28
CA ALA A 27 33.20 31.35 5.65
C ALA A 27 34.28 30.52 6.37
N PRO A 28 34.11 29.19 6.50
CA PRO A 28 35.13 28.35 7.10
C PRO A 28 36.37 28.27 6.19
N THR A 29 37.53 28.58 6.78
CA THR A 29 38.87 28.36 6.22
C THR A 29 39.06 26.88 5.83
N PRO A 30 39.63 26.57 4.65
CA PRO A 30 40.01 25.20 4.30
C PRO A 30 41.08 24.69 5.27
N ALA A 31 40.77 23.63 6.01
CA ALA A 31 41.76 22.90 6.78
C ALA A 31 42.65 22.09 5.82
N GLU A 32 43.95 22.17 6.09
CA GLU A 32 45.05 21.50 5.42
C GLU A 32 44.89 19.97 5.46
N VAL A 33 45.37 19.33 4.39
CA VAL A 33 45.30 17.89 4.10
C VAL A 33 46.05 17.10 5.17
N ASP A 34 45.34 16.24 5.90
CA ASP A 34 45.97 15.12 6.61
C ASP A 34 45.72 13.82 5.82
N THR A 35 46.82 13.18 5.44
CA THR A 35 46.85 12.05 4.51
C THR A 35 46.53 10.78 5.29
N ALA A 36 45.25 10.40 5.33
CA ALA A 36 44.87 9.05 5.76
C ALA A 36 45.36 8.01 4.71
N PRO A 37 45.90 6.85 5.15
CA PRO A 37 46.37 5.80 4.24
C PRO A 37 45.21 5.27 3.38
N PRO A 38 45.47 4.69 2.19
CA PRO A 38 44.43 4.28 1.27
C PRO A 38 43.58 3.17 1.90
N SER A 39 42.39 3.54 2.36
CA SER A 39 41.32 2.60 2.66
C SER A 39 40.90 1.97 1.34
N THR A 40 41.29 0.72 1.16
CA THR A 40 40.77 -0.23 0.17
C THR A 40 39.26 -0.03 0.01
N PRO A 41 38.70 -0.10 -1.21
CA PRO A 41 37.26 0.02 -1.41
C PRO A 41 36.58 -1.05 -0.56
N SER A 42 35.78 -0.64 0.43
CA SER A 42 34.77 -1.53 0.97
C SER A 42 33.79 -1.79 -0.16
N GLU A 43 33.99 -2.90 -0.87
CA GLU A 43 32.94 -3.59 -1.62
C GLU A 43 31.87 -4.02 -0.61
N LEU A 44 31.09 -3.05 -0.13
CA LEU A 44 29.70 -3.30 0.19
C LEU A 44 29.08 -3.73 -1.14
N GLY A 45 29.13 -5.04 -1.38
CA GLY A 45 28.42 -5.68 -2.46
C GLY A 45 27.01 -5.15 -2.44
N VAL A 46 26.71 -4.31 -3.43
CA VAL A 46 25.35 -3.92 -3.75
C VAL A 46 24.69 -5.23 -4.15
N ILE A 47 24.05 -5.89 -3.20
CA ILE A 47 23.06 -6.91 -3.50
C ILE A 47 21.89 -6.11 -4.06
N ALA A 48 22.01 -5.68 -5.32
CA ALA A 48 20.85 -5.35 -6.12
C ALA A 48 20.09 -6.66 -6.20
N GLN A 49 19.14 -6.87 -5.29
CA GLN A 49 18.12 -7.89 -5.48
C GLN A 49 17.38 -7.44 -6.74
N THR A 50 17.81 -7.96 -7.88
CA THR A 50 16.98 -7.98 -9.09
C THR A 50 15.77 -8.81 -8.70
N VAL A 51 14.70 -8.13 -8.26
CA VAL A 51 13.38 -8.73 -8.19
C VAL A 51 13.08 -9.14 -9.63
N ALA A 52 13.19 -10.44 -9.91
CA ALA A 52 12.82 -10.97 -11.20
C ALA A 52 11.33 -10.66 -11.35
N VAL A 53 10.97 -9.80 -12.29
CA VAL A 53 9.56 -9.59 -12.62
C VAL A 53 9.10 -10.89 -13.29
N PRO A 54 8.05 -11.55 -12.79
CA PRO A 54 7.61 -12.79 -13.37
C PRO A 54 7.17 -12.53 -14.82
N PRO A 55 7.37 -13.49 -15.74
CA PRO A 55 6.88 -13.34 -17.10
C PRO A 55 5.39 -13.00 -17.07
N ARG A 56 4.98 -12.13 -18.00
CA ARG A 56 3.63 -11.59 -18.04
C ARG A 56 2.57 -12.70 -17.94
N GLY A 57 1.69 -12.61 -16.95
CA GLY A 57 0.57 -13.54 -16.79
C GLY A 57 0.91 -14.85 -16.07
N GLU A 58 2.12 -15.01 -15.54
CA GLU A 58 2.49 -16.15 -14.70
C GLU A 58 2.66 -15.75 -13.23
N LEU A 59 2.36 -16.66 -12.30
CA LEU A 59 2.61 -16.47 -10.88
C LEU A 59 4.10 -16.62 -10.56
N GLY A 60 4.70 -15.57 -10.02
CA GLY A 60 6.02 -15.62 -9.40
C GLY A 60 5.91 -15.92 -7.90
N TYR A 61 6.90 -16.63 -7.35
CA TYR A 61 6.97 -16.97 -5.94
C TYR A 61 8.27 -16.47 -5.33
N ILE A 62 8.20 -15.98 -4.09
CA ILE A 62 9.38 -15.68 -3.30
C ILE A 62 10.15 -16.98 -3.08
N ASP A 63 11.45 -16.96 -3.35
CA ASP A 63 12.33 -18.07 -3.02
C ASP A 63 12.39 -18.28 -1.50
N THR A 64 11.77 -19.36 -1.03
CA THR A 64 11.78 -19.80 0.38
C THR A 64 12.71 -20.99 0.61
N SER A 65 13.55 -21.34 -0.37
CA SER A 65 14.43 -22.51 -0.28
C SER A 65 15.29 -22.45 0.99
N GLY A 66 15.24 -23.55 1.77
CA GLY A 66 15.98 -23.67 3.03
C GLY A 66 15.22 -23.29 4.31
N THR A 67 13.97 -22.80 4.23
CA THR A 67 13.12 -22.59 5.42
C THR A 67 12.18 -23.79 5.62
N PRO A 68 12.36 -24.64 6.65
CA PRO A 68 11.41 -25.71 6.92
C PRO A 68 10.09 -25.11 7.42
N GLY A 69 9.02 -25.27 6.65
CA GLY A 69 7.65 -24.94 7.07
C GLY A 69 6.76 -26.16 6.96
N VAL A 70 5.97 -26.44 8.00
CA VAL A 70 4.84 -27.37 7.87
C VAL A 70 3.75 -26.65 7.06
N PRO A 71 3.22 -27.24 5.97
CA PRO A 71 2.09 -26.66 5.28
C PRO A 71 0.92 -26.49 6.25
N GLN A 72 0.48 -25.25 6.47
CA GLN A 72 -0.72 -24.93 7.22
C GLN A 72 -1.76 -24.38 6.25
N PRO A 73 -3.03 -24.82 6.33
CA PRO A 73 -4.09 -24.23 5.54
C PRO A 73 -4.13 -22.72 5.75
N LEU A 74 -4.30 -21.95 4.67
CA LEU A 74 -4.41 -20.51 4.73
C LEU A 74 -5.59 -20.11 5.62
N GLN A 75 -5.29 -19.29 6.62
CA GLN A 75 -6.27 -18.59 7.45
C GLN A 75 -6.11 -17.09 7.22
N PHE A 76 -7.24 -16.40 7.08
CA PHE A 76 -7.29 -14.95 7.02
C PHE A 76 -8.29 -14.44 8.06
N ASP A 77 -8.07 -13.24 8.53
CA ASP A 77 -9.02 -12.44 9.31
C ASP A 77 -9.84 -11.55 8.38
N ILE A 78 -9.16 -10.87 7.45
CA ILE A 78 -9.77 -9.97 6.46
C ILE A 78 -9.08 -10.14 5.10
N VAL A 79 -9.90 -10.25 4.05
CA VAL A 79 -9.51 -10.04 2.65
C VAL A 79 -10.12 -8.74 2.16
N GLN A 80 -9.29 -7.82 1.68
CA GLN A 80 -9.73 -6.57 1.05
C GLN A 80 -9.32 -6.56 -0.42
N LEU A 81 -10.28 -6.37 -1.31
CA LEU A 81 -10.02 -6.04 -2.70
C LEU A 81 -10.42 -4.59 -2.98
N GLU A 82 -9.45 -3.79 -3.40
CA GLU A 82 -9.68 -2.48 -3.97
C GLU A 82 -9.51 -2.53 -5.49
N ILE A 83 -10.46 -1.95 -6.22
CA ILE A 83 -10.49 -1.90 -7.68
C ILE A 83 -10.52 -0.44 -8.11
N ARG A 84 -9.51 -0.04 -8.88
CA ARG A 84 -9.42 1.29 -9.50
C ARG A 84 -9.49 1.17 -11.01
N SER A 85 -10.54 1.71 -11.61
CA SER A 85 -10.68 1.76 -13.06
C SER A 85 -9.97 2.98 -13.64
N ALA A 86 -9.28 2.82 -14.77
CA ALA A 86 -8.57 3.92 -15.43
C ALA A 86 -9.48 5.11 -15.80
N ASN A 87 -10.78 4.86 -15.99
CA ASN A 87 -11.78 5.84 -16.41
C ASN A 87 -12.64 6.36 -15.25
N SER A 88 -12.28 6.09 -14.00
CA SER A 88 -13.04 6.50 -12.81
C SER A 88 -12.10 7.07 -11.74
N SER A 89 -12.57 8.09 -11.02
CA SER A 89 -11.91 8.56 -9.80
C SER A 89 -12.38 7.80 -8.55
N GLU A 90 -13.48 7.05 -8.66
CA GLU A 90 -14.02 6.24 -7.57
C GLU A 90 -13.39 4.85 -7.58
N SER A 91 -13.11 4.34 -6.38
CA SER A 91 -12.62 2.97 -6.17
C SER A 91 -13.74 2.11 -5.61
N THR A 92 -13.81 0.86 -6.05
CA THR A 92 -14.67 -0.14 -5.38
C THR A 92 -13.82 -0.86 -4.35
N ILE A 93 -14.27 -0.89 -3.10
CA ILE A 93 -13.62 -1.60 -1.99
C ILE A 93 -14.56 -2.71 -1.52
N ILE A 94 -14.06 -3.94 -1.49
CA ILE A 94 -14.78 -5.10 -1.00
C ILE A 94 -13.97 -5.69 0.16
N ASN A 95 -14.57 -5.73 1.34
CA ASN A 95 -14.00 -6.32 2.54
C ASN A 95 -14.73 -7.63 2.84
N ILE A 96 -13.99 -8.71 3.04
CA ILE A 96 -14.49 -10.03 3.42
C ILE A 96 -13.82 -10.42 4.72
N SER A 97 -14.60 -10.48 5.79
CA SER A 97 -14.16 -10.98 7.09
C SER A 97 -14.27 -12.50 7.15
N SER A 98 -13.42 -13.11 7.97
CA SER A 98 -13.39 -14.56 8.18
C SER A 98 -14.66 -15.13 8.81
N ASP A 99 -15.45 -14.28 9.47
CA ASP A 99 -16.72 -14.61 10.13
C ASP A 99 -17.92 -14.71 9.18
N GLY A 100 -17.75 -14.39 7.90
CA GLY A 100 -18.83 -14.37 6.93
C GLY A 100 -19.25 -12.99 6.45
N THR A 101 -18.83 -11.94 7.15
CA THR A 101 -19.26 -10.58 6.85
C THR A 101 -18.60 -10.07 5.56
N VAL A 102 -19.41 -9.60 4.63
CA VAL A 102 -18.92 -8.95 3.40
C VAL A 102 -19.49 -7.54 3.31
N LEU A 103 -18.60 -6.58 3.09
CA LEU A 103 -18.94 -5.17 2.90
C LEU A 103 -18.46 -4.73 1.51
N ARG A 104 -19.32 -4.05 0.75
CA ARG A 104 -18.93 -3.32 -0.46
C ARG A 104 -19.10 -1.84 -0.22
N ASN A 105 -18.01 -1.08 -0.32
CA ASN A 105 -17.98 0.35 -0.03
C ASN A 105 -18.66 0.66 1.32
N ASP A 106 -18.29 -0.12 2.35
CA ASP A 106 -18.85 -0.08 3.72
C ASP A 106 -20.34 -0.46 3.86
N VAL A 107 -20.99 -0.94 2.80
CA VAL A 107 -22.36 -1.43 2.82
C VAL A 107 -22.38 -2.96 2.95
N PRO A 108 -23.04 -3.53 3.97
CA PRO A 108 -23.18 -4.98 4.11
C PRO A 108 -23.94 -5.62 2.94
N VAL A 109 -23.44 -6.76 2.47
CA VAL A 109 -24.08 -7.58 1.43
C VAL A 109 -24.31 -9.00 1.93
N GLN A 110 -25.39 -9.63 1.47
CA GLN A 110 -25.67 -11.03 1.78
C GLN A 110 -24.76 -11.96 0.97
N VAL A 111 -24.11 -12.93 1.60
CA VAL A 111 -23.28 -13.91 0.89
C VAL A 111 -23.51 -15.33 1.39
N ASP A 112 -23.29 -16.29 0.51
CA ASP A 112 -23.26 -17.71 0.88
C ASP A 112 -21.94 -18.02 1.62
N PRO A 113 -21.98 -18.53 2.86
CA PRO A 113 -20.79 -18.97 3.58
C PRO A 113 -19.91 -19.96 2.80
N ALA A 114 -20.49 -20.80 1.94
CA ALA A 114 -19.74 -21.75 1.11
C ALA A 114 -18.79 -21.05 0.11
N ALA A 115 -19.11 -19.83 -0.31
CA ALA A 115 -18.27 -19.08 -1.22
C ALA A 115 -17.01 -18.51 -0.53
N ILE A 116 -17.07 -18.27 0.78
CA ILE A 116 -15.93 -17.82 1.58
C ILE A 116 -14.94 -18.98 1.79
N GLU A 117 -15.44 -20.19 1.99
CA GLU A 117 -14.60 -21.40 2.00
C GLU A 117 -13.92 -21.62 0.64
N THR A 118 -14.64 -21.35 -0.45
CA THR A 118 -14.08 -21.39 -1.81
C THR A 118 -12.96 -20.38 -1.98
N LEU A 119 -13.15 -19.13 -1.53
CA LEU A 119 -12.11 -18.11 -1.55
C LEU A 119 -10.88 -18.54 -0.74
N ARG A 120 -11.08 -19.11 0.45
CA ARG A 120 -9.99 -19.62 1.29
C ARG A 120 -9.20 -20.71 0.56
N GLY A 121 -9.90 -21.67 -0.05
CA GLY A 121 -9.28 -22.74 -0.84
C GLY A 121 -8.48 -22.22 -2.02
N MET A 122 -8.98 -21.20 -2.74
CA MET A 122 -8.26 -20.59 -3.86
C MET A 122 -6.99 -19.87 -3.41
N LEU A 123 -7.05 -19.10 -2.32
CA LEU A 123 -5.89 -18.40 -1.75
C LEU A 123 -4.83 -19.39 -1.22
N ASP A 124 -5.27 -20.48 -0.60
CA ASP A 124 -4.39 -21.57 -0.12
C ASP A 124 -3.71 -22.29 -1.29
N GLN A 125 -4.48 -22.66 -2.33
CA GLN A 125 -3.99 -23.36 -3.51
C GLN A 125 -2.84 -22.63 -4.19
N ILE A 126 -2.89 -21.30 -4.25
CA ILE A 126 -1.84 -20.48 -4.85
C ILE A 126 -0.74 -20.10 -3.87
N ASN A 127 -0.78 -20.58 -2.61
CA ASN A 127 0.13 -20.19 -1.54
C ASN A 127 0.25 -18.66 -1.43
N PHE A 128 -0.88 -17.95 -1.31
CA PHE A 128 -0.95 -16.48 -1.45
C PHE A 128 0.19 -15.72 -0.78
N PHE A 129 0.55 -16.09 0.46
CA PHE A 129 1.60 -15.43 1.23
C PHE A 129 3.02 -15.56 0.67
N GLN A 130 3.25 -16.44 -0.30
CA GLN A 130 4.53 -16.67 -0.98
C GLN A 130 4.58 -16.08 -2.39
N ILE A 131 3.50 -15.50 -2.91
CA ILE A 131 3.44 -14.98 -4.28
C ILE A 131 4.08 -13.60 -4.36
N GLU A 132 4.91 -13.30 -5.36
CA GLU A 132 5.44 -11.95 -5.61
C GLU A 132 4.35 -10.85 -5.61
N GLY A 133 4.66 -9.67 -5.08
CA GLY A 133 3.62 -8.69 -4.72
C GLY A 133 3.14 -7.77 -5.84
N VAL A 134 3.75 -7.78 -7.03
CA VAL A 134 3.47 -6.78 -8.07
C VAL A 134 3.39 -7.42 -9.46
N PHE A 135 2.21 -7.35 -10.06
CA PHE A 135 1.88 -7.75 -11.42
C PHE A 135 1.32 -6.56 -12.20
N ALA A 136 2.08 -5.48 -12.27
CA ALA A 136 1.63 -4.21 -12.83
C ALA A 136 2.68 -3.62 -13.79
N GLY A 137 2.21 -2.86 -14.78
CA GLY A 137 3.10 -2.11 -15.68
C GLY A 137 3.65 -0.85 -15.02
N GLU A 138 4.69 -0.26 -15.60
CA GLU A 138 5.21 1.03 -15.13
C GLU A 138 4.17 2.15 -15.30
N GLY A 139 3.98 2.95 -14.26
CA GLY A 139 3.12 4.14 -14.30
C GLY A 139 1.64 3.87 -14.01
N SER A 140 0.81 4.80 -14.48
CA SER A 140 -0.64 4.77 -14.31
C SER A 140 -1.31 3.87 -15.33
N VAL A 141 -2.34 3.15 -14.92
CA VAL A 141 -3.18 2.35 -15.84
C VAL A 141 -3.95 3.31 -16.74
N THR A 142 -3.69 3.24 -18.05
CA THR A 142 -4.38 4.06 -19.05
C THR A 142 -5.62 3.36 -19.63
N GLN A 143 -5.75 2.04 -19.43
CA GLN A 143 -6.89 1.23 -19.87
C GLN A 143 -7.07 0.03 -18.93
N GLY A 144 -8.32 -0.31 -18.57
CA GLY A 144 -8.65 -1.41 -17.67
C GLY A 144 -8.65 -1.04 -16.19
N ASN A 145 -8.52 -2.04 -15.33
CA ASN A 145 -8.50 -1.93 -13.87
C ASN A 145 -7.10 -2.20 -13.29
N ARG A 146 -6.82 -1.53 -12.17
CA ARG A 146 -5.78 -1.87 -11.20
C ARG A 146 -6.44 -2.43 -9.95
N TYR A 147 -5.93 -3.56 -9.48
CA TYR A 147 -6.38 -4.29 -8.30
C TYR A 147 -5.34 -4.16 -7.18
N PHE A 148 -5.81 -3.98 -5.96
CA PHE A 148 -5.03 -4.11 -4.74
C PHE A 148 -5.71 -5.14 -3.86
N LEU A 149 -5.14 -6.34 -3.78
CA LEU A 149 -5.64 -7.43 -2.94
C LEU A 149 -4.78 -7.50 -1.69
N THR A 150 -5.36 -7.17 -0.54
CA THR A 150 -4.71 -7.32 0.77
C THR A 150 -5.35 -8.48 1.52
N VAL A 151 -4.54 -9.43 1.98
CA VAL A 151 -4.97 -10.52 2.86
C VAL A 151 -4.23 -10.37 4.18
N ASN A 152 -5.00 -10.23 5.26
CA ASN A 152 -4.51 -10.22 6.62
C ASN A 152 -4.91 -11.53 7.28
N GLY A 153 -3.98 -12.16 7.99
CA GLY A 153 -4.24 -13.36 8.78
C GLY A 153 -3.24 -13.52 9.93
N SER A 154 -3.36 -14.64 10.63
CA SER A 154 -2.50 -14.98 11.78
C SER A 154 -1.01 -15.06 11.45
N THR A 155 -0.67 -15.37 10.20
CA THR A 155 0.71 -15.47 9.69
C THR A 155 1.28 -14.14 9.23
N GLY A 156 0.45 -13.09 9.10
CA GLY A 156 0.87 -11.75 8.70
C GLY A 156 -0.09 -11.08 7.72
N SER A 157 0.40 -10.01 7.10
CA SER A 157 -0.32 -9.23 6.08
C SER A 157 0.45 -9.27 4.78
N ARG A 158 -0.26 -9.44 3.65
CA ARG A 158 0.33 -9.34 2.32
C ARG A 158 -0.60 -8.61 1.37
N MET A 159 -0.02 -7.72 0.58
CA MET A 159 -0.70 -6.99 -0.49
C MET A 159 -0.12 -7.42 -1.84
N ILE A 160 -1.01 -7.70 -2.79
CA ILE A 160 -0.71 -7.86 -4.21
C ILE A 160 -1.29 -6.67 -4.96
N THR A 161 -0.47 -6.04 -5.79
CA THR A 161 -0.91 -5.04 -6.78
C THR A 161 -0.89 -5.68 -8.15
N ALA A 162 -1.97 -5.55 -8.91
CA ALA A 162 -2.05 -6.15 -10.24
C ALA A 162 -2.82 -5.28 -11.22
N ASP A 163 -2.38 -5.24 -12.47
CA ASP A 163 -3.09 -4.60 -13.58
C ASP A 163 -3.75 -5.66 -14.44
N ASP A 164 -4.97 -5.41 -14.96
CA ASP A 164 -5.72 -6.33 -15.83
C ASP A 164 -4.83 -7.04 -16.86
N GLN A 165 -3.96 -6.28 -17.53
CA GLN A 165 -3.15 -6.76 -18.64
C GLN A 165 -1.94 -7.62 -18.24
N TYR A 166 -1.63 -7.70 -16.94
CA TYR A 166 -0.45 -8.39 -16.40
C TYR A 166 -0.82 -9.42 -15.33
N THR A 167 -2.09 -9.44 -14.89
CA THR A 167 -2.58 -10.31 -13.84
C THR A 167 -2.62 -11.77 -14.32
N PRO A 168 -2.00 -12.71 -13.59
CA PRO A 168 -2.15 -14.14 -13.82
C PRO A 168 -3.61 -14.63 -13.69
N SER A 169 -3.96 -15.68 -14.42
CA SER A 169 -5.34 -16.17 -14.51
C SER A 169 -5.94 -16.58 -13.16
N GLU A 170 -5.10 -17.12 -12.28
CA GLU A 170 -5.44 -17.58 -10.94
C GLU A 170 -5.82 -16.40 -10.04
N LEU A 171 -5.08 -15.29 -10.13
CA LEU A 171 -5.41 -14.06 -9.41
C LEU A 171 -6.66 -13.39 -9.97
N LEU A 172 -6.84 -13.39 -11.31
CA LEU A 172 -8.07 -12.90 -11.92
C LEU A 172 -9.29 -13.69 -11.42
N ALA A 173 -9.21 -15.02 -11.32
CA ALA A 173 -10.29 -15.84 -10.81
C ALA A 173 -10.66 -15.48 -9.36
N ILE A 174 -9.66 -15.20 -8.51
CA ILE A 174 -9.88 -14.72 -7.14
C ILE A 174 -10.54 -13.34 -7.14
N PHE A 175 -10.06 -12.41 -7.96
CA PHE A 175 -10.65 -11.07 -8.06
C PHE A 175 -12.09 -11.12 -8.53
N THR A 176 -12.41 -11.98 -9.50
CA THR A 176 -13.77 -12.18 -10.00
C THR A 176 -14.67 -12.77 -8.92
N LEU A 177 -14.19 -13.76 -8.16
CA LEU A 177 -14.95 -14.33 -7.03
C LEU A 177 -15.25 -13.25 -5.99
N ILE A 178 -14.25 -12.48 -5.54
CA ILE A 178 -14.45 -11.41 -4.56
C ILE A 178 -15.43 -10.35 -5.08
N GLN A 179 -15.32 -9.95 -6.35
CA GLN A 179 -16.27 -9.04 -6.98
C GLN A 179 -17.69 -9.58 -6.95
N SER A 180 -17.89 -10.85 -7.32
CA SER A 180 -19.21 -11.48 -7.31
C SER A 180 -19.83 -11.53 -5.91
N LEU A 181 -19.01 -11.69 -4.86
CA LEU A 181 -19.47 -11.63 -3.47
C LEU A 181 -19.92 -10.23 -3.07
N GLY A 182 -19.25 -9.19 -3.57
CA GLY A 182 -19.65 -7.79 -3.36
C GLY A 182 -20.86 -7.35 -4.17
N GLU A 183 -21.29 -8.11 -5.18
CA GLU A 183 -22.44 -7.76 -6.05
C GLU A 183 -23.78 -8.30 -5.54
N SER A 184 -23.78 -9.13 -4.50
CA SER A 184 -24.99 -9.64 -3.88
C SER A 184 -25.88 -8.52 -3.30
N ALA A 185 -27.17 -8.81 -3.16
CA ALA A 185 -28.15 -7.85 -2.67
C ALA A 185 -27.74 -7.27 -1.29
N PRO A 186 -27.99 -5.97 -1.05
CA PRO A 186 -27.78 -5.37 0.27
C PRO A 186 -28.57 -6.11 1.34
N VAL A 187 -28.02 -6.18 2.56
CA VAL A 187 -28.79 -6.60 3.72
C VAL A 187 -29.78 -5.48 4.08
N GLU A 188 -31.08 -5.73 3.97
CA GLU A 188 -32.14 -4.81 4.46
C GLU A 188 -32.31 -4.84 5.98
#